data_AF-A0A7T8HGM0-F1
#
_entry.id   AF-A0A7T8HGM0-F1
#
_cell.length_a   1.000
_cell.length_b   1.000
_cell.length_c   1.000
_cell.angle_alpha   90.00
_cell.angle_beta   90.00
_cell.angle_gamma   90.00
#
_symmetry.space_group_name_H-M   'P 1'
#
loop_
_entity.id
_entity.type
_entity.pdbx_description
1 polymer ?
#
loop_
_entity_poly.entity_id
_entity_poly.type
_entity_poly.pdbx_seq_one_letter_code
_entity_poly.pdbx_strand_id
1 'polypeptide(L)'
;MSGKLLNFIPDHVPLVTVFVLSDVLGDPLDVIASGPTTPNKDHPNAAKCILQKYHVDPHPDVLDVWNEGNNGLDEVSFQNRIEHVWVGNLRMALDLTCVLLKKAFKCCVVRMSSVIEGEASFIGRMLGNIVTELILGSLCMPSELAPWIDDD
;
A
#
# COMPACT_ATOMS: atom_id res chain seq x y z
N MET A 1 10.75 12.46 -7.55
CA MET A 1 10.32 11.75 -6.33
C MET A 1 9.59 12.72 -5.42
N SER A 2 8.74 12.21 -4.55
CA SER A 2 8.03 12.97 -3.51
C SER A 2 7.28 14.20 -4.04
N GLY A 3 6.40 14.00 -5.02
CA GLY A 3 5.55 15.04 -5.59
C GLY A 3 6.23 15.90 -6.65
N LYS A 4 7.56 15.81 -6.82
CA LYS A 4 8.30 16.67 -7.78
C LYS A 4 7.90 16.49 -9.24
N LEU A 5 7.25 15.39 -9.62
CA LEU A 5 6.77 15.24 -11.01
C LEU A 5 5.75 16.34 -11.35
N LEU A 6 5.04 16.85 -10.33
CA LEU A 6 4.02 17.89 -10.47
C LEU A 6 4.61 19.24 -10.93
N ASN A 7 5.90 19.49 -10.66
CA ASN A 7 6.59 20.70 -11.13
C ASN A 7 6.68 20.80 -12.65
N PHE A 8 6.52 19.67 -13.35
CA PHE A 8 6.57 19.63 -14.81
C PHE A 8 5.18 19.74 -15.43
N ILE A 9 4.13 19.86 -14.62
CA ILE A 9 2.75 19.97 -15.07
C ILE A 9 2.34 21.45 -15.08
N PRO A 10 1.91 22.01 -16.22
CA PRO A 10 1.52 23.41 -16.29
C PRO A 10 0.34 23.78 -15.38
N ASP A 11 0.35 25.01 -14.84
CA ASP A 11 -0.68 25.49 -13.90
C ASP A 11 -2.09 25.54 -14.47
N HIS A 12 -2.22 25.67 -15.79
CA HIS A 12 -3.51 25.72 -16.47
C HIS A 12 -4.20 24.35 -16.60
N VAL A 13 -3.52 23.24 -16.27
CA VAL A 13 -4.10 21.89 -16.34
C VAL A 13 -5.05 21.68 -15.15
N PRO A 14 -6.37 21.61 -15.33
CA PRO A 14 -7.29 21.65 -14.19
C PRO A 14 -7.26 20.39 -13.32
N LEU A 15 -6.95 19.23 -13.92
CA LEU A 15 -6.93 17.93 -13.25
C LEU A 15 -5.86 17.02 -13.86
N VAL A 16 -5.18 16.27 -13.01
CA VAL A 16 -4.20 15.24 -13.36
C VAL A 16 -4.68 13.91 -12.78
N THR A 17 -5.03 12.97 -13.64
CA THR A 17 -5.40 11.61 -13.22
C THR A 17 -4.19 10.69 -13.28
N VAL A 18 -3.86 10.08 -12.16
CA VAL A 18 -2.74 9.15 -12.01
C VAL A 18 -3.30 7.74 -11.88
N PHE A 19 -3.03 6.89 -12.86
CA PHE A 19 -3.39 5.48 -12.79
C PHE A 19 -2.31 4.69 -12.05
N VAL A 20 -2.69 4.01 -10.97
CA VAL A 20 -1.78 3.32 -10.06
C VAL A 20 -1.98 1.81 -10.15
N LEU A 21 -0.91 1.11 -10.52
CA LEU A 21 -0.78 -0.34 -10.39
C LEU A 21 0.27 -0.62 -9.30
N SER A 22 -0.16 -1.20 -8.19
CA SER A 22 0.69 -1.39 -7.01
C SER A 22 1.17 -2.82 -6.86
N ASP A 23 2.47 -2.95 -6.63
CA ASP A 23 3.19 -4.14 -6.18
C ASP A 23 3.65 -4.01 -4.71
N VAL A 24 3.22 -2.97 -4.00
CA VAL A 24 3.60 -2.69 -2.61
C VAL A 24 2.49 -3.09 -1.66
N LEU A 25 2.81 -3.86 -0.62
CA LEU A 25 1.84 -4.24 0.41
C LEU A 25 1.28 -3.00 1.13
N GLY A 26 -0.04 -2.98 1.32
CA GLY A 26 -0.75 -1.87 1.97
C GLY A 26 -0.95 -0.64 1.10
N ASP A 27 -0.44 -0.63 -0.14
CA ASP A 27 -0.61 0.42 -1.13
C ASP A 27 -0.23 1.87 -0.70
N PRO A 28 0.89 2.11 0.03
CA PRO A 28 1.32 3.47 0.39
C PRO A 28 1.83 4.27 -0.83
N LEU A 29 1.09 5.32 -1.20
CA LEU A 29 1.38 6.15 -2.40
C LEU A 29 2.70 6.91 -2.36
N ASP A 30 3.26 7.18 -1.19
CA ASP A 30 4.56 7.81 -0.98
C ASP A 30 5.74 6.85 -1.20
N VAL A 31 5.49 5.55 -1.06
CA VAL A 31 6.47 4.49 -1.32
C VAL A 31 6.39 4.01 -2.77
N ILE A 32 5.18 3.86 -3.33
CA ILE A 32 4.98 3.43 -4.72
C ILE A 32 5.73 4.38 -5.66
N ALA A 33 6.70 3.84 -6.40
CA ALA A 33 7.60 4.60 -7.26
C ALA A 33 8.27 5.83 -6.58
N SER A 34 8.44 5.78 -5.25
CA SER A 34 8.92 6.88 -4.41
C SER A 34 8.03 8.14 -4.48
N GLY A 35 6.72 7.94 -4.62
CA GLY A 35 5.69 8.97 -4.53
C GLY A 35 5.86 10.12 -5.53
N PRO A 36 5.96 9.87 -6.84
CA PRO A 36 6.26 10.94 -7.81
C PRO A 36 5.23 12.07 -7.81
N THR A 37 3.99 11.77 -7.42
CA THR A 37 2.84 12.69 -7.34
C THR A 37 2.28 12.82 -5.91
N THR A 38 3.00 12.30 -4.91
CA THR A 38 2.61 12.32 -3.50
C THR A 38 3.62 13.18 -2.72
N PRO A 39 3.18 14.17 -1.92
CA PRO A 39 4.08 15.07 -1.19
C PRO A 39 4.98 14.31 -0.20
N ASN A 40 6.19 14.83 0.04
CA ASN A 40 7.02 14.32 1.12
C ASN A 40 6.48 14.81 2.47
N LYS A 41 6.25 13.90 3.42
CA LYS A 41 5.85 14.26 4.80
C LYS A 41 7.00 14.13 5.80
N ASP A 42 8.17 13.68 5.36
CA ASP A 42 9.35 13.57 6.20
C ASP A 42 9.82 14.92 6.71
N HIS A 43 10.43 14.91 7.89
CA HIS A 43 11.07 16.10 8.43
C HIS A 43 12.19 16.58 7.47
N PRO A 44 12.38 17.90 7.24
CA PRO A 44 13.40 18.40 6.31
C PRO A 44 14.83 17.91 6.60
N ASN A 45 15.13 17.65 7.88
CA ASN A 45 16.42 17.12 8.32
C ASN A 45 16.51 15.58 8.32
N ALA A 46 15.47 14.84 7.94
CA ALA A 46 15.40 13.39 8.04
C ALA A 46 16.57 12.71 7.33
N ALA A 47 16.84 13.11 6.09
CA ALA A 47 17.94 12.54 5.33
C ALA A 47 19.31 12.85 5.97
N LYS A 48 19.50 14.02 6.61
CA LYS A 48 20.76 14.36 7.31
C LYS A 48 20.96 13.47 8.53
N CYS A 49 19.88 13.26 9.30
CA CYS A 49 19.88 12.35 10.43
C CYS A 49 20.21 10.91 10.02
N ILE A 50 19.72 10.46 8.86
CA ILE A 50 20.01 9.11 8.32
C ILE A 50 21.49 8.98 7.98
N LEU A 51 22.07 9.93 7.24
CA LEU A 51 23.50 9.90 6.90
C LEU A 51 24.38 9.86 8.15
N GLN A 52 24.06 10.70 9.15
CA GLN A 52 24.77 10.72 10.43
C GLN A 52 24.63 9.39 11.21
N LYS A 53 23.43 8.82 11.25
CA LYS A 53 23.14 7.56 11.94
C LYS A 53 23.97 6.39 11.39
N TYR A 54 24.23 6.37 10.08
CA TYR A 54 24.99 5.31 9.43
C TYR A 54 26.45 5.69 9.12
N HIS A 55 26.92 6.84 9.61
CA HIS A 55 28.28 7.35 9.39
C HIS A 55 28.68 7.41 7.90
N VAL A 56 27.73 7.86 7.06
CA VAL A 56 27.95 8.02 5.61
C VAL A 56 28.30 9.47 5.32
N ASP A 57 29.50 9.69 4.81
CA ASP A 57 29.94 10.99 4.31
C ASP A 57 29.49 11.17 2.85
N PRO A 58 28.60 12.14 2.54
CA PRO A 58 28.12 12.35 1.18
C PRO A 58 29.21 12.94 0.28
N HIS A 59 29.17 12.58 -1.01
CA HIS A 59 30.00 13.21 -2.04
C HIS A 59 29.68 14.72 -2.15
N PRO A 60 30.65 15.59 -2.48
CA PRO A 60 30.43 17.03 -2.67
C PRO A 60 29.23 17.37 -3.56
N ASP A 61 29.08 16.71 -4.72
CA ASP A 61 27.95 16.94 -5.62
C ASP A 61 26.57 16.71 -4.95
N VAL A 62 26.49 15.80 -3.97
CA VAL A 62 25.25 15.56 -3.20
C VAL A 62 25.00 16.72 -2.25
N LEU A 63 26.06 17.29 -1.66
CA LEU A 63 25.97 18.48 -0.80
C LEU A 63 25.54 19.71 -1.60
N ASP A 64 26.00 19.85 -2.84
CA ASP A 64 25.61 20.95 -3.72
C ASP A 64 24.10 20.90 -4.02
N VAL A 65 23.60 19.75 -4.48
CA VAL A 65 22.16 19.53 -4.71
C VAL A 65 21.33 19.71 -3.43
N TRP A 66 21.90 19.35 -2.27
CA TRP A 66 21.24 19.55 -0.98
C TRP A 66 21.11 21.03 -0.62
N ASN A 67 22.19 21.79 -0.81
CA ASN A 67 22.29 23.21 -0.43
C ASN A 67 21.55 24.12 -1.40
N GLU A 68 21.42 23.73 -2.67
CA GLU A 68 20.56 24.40 -3.65
C GLU A 68 19.11 24.49 -3.16
N GLY A 69 18.72 23.62 -2.23
CA GLY A 69 17.42 23.63 -1.60
C GLY A 69 16.34 23.20 -2.58
N ASN A 70 15.40 22.39 -2.11
CA ASN A 70 14.14 22.31 -2.84
C ASN A 70 13.47 23.67 -2.70
N ASN A 71 13.40 24.44 -3.78
CA ASN A 71 12.32 25.41 -3.94
C ASN A 71 11.04 24.65 -3.60
N GLY A 72 10.46 24.97 -2.44
CA GLY A 72 9.33 24.24 -1.90
C GLY A 72 8.28 24.12 -2.98
N LEU A 73 7.79 22.90 -3.18
CA LEU A 73 6.53 22.73 -3.89
C LEU A 73 5.52 23.68 -3.22
N ASP A 74 4.72 24.38 -4.01
CA ASP A 74 3.49 24.97 -3.48
C ASP A 74 2.51 23.80 -3.26
N GLU A 75 2.82 22.96 -2.26
CA GLU A 75 2.31 21.59 -2.08
C GLU A 75 0.79 21.55 -1.99
N VAL A 76 0.20 22.63 -1.51
CA VAL A 76 -1.24 22.76 -1.25
C VAL A 76 -2.02 23.02 -2.54
N SER A 77 -1.46 23.76 -3.49
CA SER A 77 -2.19 24.14 -4.72
C SER A 77 -2.25 23.00 -5.74
N PHE A 78 -1.24 22.13 -5.78
CA PHE A 78 -1.20 20.97 -6.68
C PHE A 78 -1.95 19.75 -6.15
N GLN A 79 -2.01 19.50 -4.84
CA GLN A 79 -2.72 18.35 -4.27
C GLN A 79 -4.21 18.34 -4.64
N ASN A 80 -4.84 19.50 -4.71
CA ASN A 80 -6.25 19.62 -5.08
C ASN A 80 -6.53 19.35 -6.57
N ARG A 81 -5.49 19.20 -7.40
CA ARG A 81 -5.57 18.96 -8.85
C ARG A 81 -5.19 17.53 -9.23
N ILE A 82 -4.97 16.64 -8.27
CA ILE A 82 -4.51 15.28 -8.52
C ILE A 82 -5.53 14.28 -8.01
N GLU A 83 -5.85 13.32 -8.87
CA GLU A 83 -6.68 12.18 -8.54
C GLU A 83 -5.89 10.89 -8.78
N HIS A 84 -5.77 10.05 -7.76
CA HIS A 84 -5.18 8.72 -7.90
C HIS A 84 -6.28 7.68 -8.13
N VAL A 85 -6.21 6.97 -9.25
CA VAL A 85 -7.13 5.89 -9.62
C VAL A 85 -6.37 4.57 -9.57
N TRP A 86 -6.79 3.69 -8.66
CA TRP A 86 -6.25 2.32 -8.59
C TRP A 86 -6.75 1.51 -9.78
N VAL A 87 -5.83 1.05 -10.62
CA VAL A 87 -6.13 0.13 -11.73
C VAL A 87 -5.80 -1.32 -11.37
N GLY A 88 -4.98 -1.54 -10.35
CA GLY A 88 -4.74 -2.85 -9.79
C GLY A 88 -3.90 -2.82 -8.53
N ASN A 89 -4.23 -3.70 -7.60
CA ASN A 89 -3.44 -4.03 -6.40
C ASN A 89 -3.89 -5.41 -5.88
N LEU A 90 -3.23 -5.89 -4.83
CA LEU A 90 -3.54 -7.19 -4.22
C LEU A 90 -4.99 -7.23 -3.68
N ARG A 91 -5.49 -6.13 -3.10
CA ARG A 91 -6.84 -6.07 -2.56
C ARG A 91 -7.91 -6.28 -3.64
N MET A 92 -7.80 -5.58 -4.77
CA MET A 92 -8.72 -5.71 -5.90
C MET A 92 -8.73 -7.14 -6.45
N ALA A 93 -7.56 -7.77 -6.55
CA ALA A 93 -7.45 -9.17 -6.97
C ALA A 93 -8.13 -10.13 -5.98
N LEU A 94 -7.94 -9.94 -4.68
CA LEU A 94 -8.57 -10.75 -3.64
C LEU A 94 -10.09 -10.54 -3.58
N ASP A 95 -10.57 -9.30 -3.69
CA ASP A 95 -11.99 -8.98 -3.67
C ASP A 95 -12.72 -9.62 -4.86
N LEU A 96 -12.13 -9.56 -6.07
CA LEU A 96 -12.65 -10.27 -7.24
C LEU A 96 -12.63 -11.79 -7.03
N THR A 97 -11.54 -12.33 -6.47
CA THR A 97 -11.43 -13.76 -6.15
C THR A 97 -12.56 -14.20 -5.21
N CYS A 98 -12.87 -13.41 -4.18
CA CYS A 98 -13.96 -13.71 -3.26
C CYS A 98 -15.32 -13.78 -3.97
N VAL A 99 -15.60 -12.85 -4.88
CA VAL A 99 -16.84 -12.85 -5.68
C VAL A 99 -16.92 -14.09 -6.58
N LEU A 100 -15.83 -14.42 -7.27
CA LEU A 100 -15.77 -15.56 -8.19
C LEU A 100 -15.93 -16.90 -7.44
N LEU A 101 -15.26 -17.08 -6.30
CA LEU A 101 -15.36 -18.29 -5.49
C LEU A 101 -16.76 -18.47 -4.90
N LYS A 102 -17.36 -17.41 -4.33
CA LYS A 102 -18.75 -17.45 -3.83
C LYS A 102 -19.72 -17.89 -4.92
N LYS A 103 -19.56 -17.36 -6.14
CA LYS A 103 -20.43 -17.70 -7.27
C LYS A 103 -20.22 -19.12 -7.79
N ALA A 104 -18.97 -19.56 -7.91
CA ALA A 104 -18.62 -20.86 -8.47
C ALA A 104 -18.97 -22.02 -7.53
N PHE A 105 -18.68 -21.86 -6.24
CA PHE A 105 -18.78 -22.94 -5.25
C PHE A 105 -19.97 -22.81 -4.32
N LYS A 106 -20.73 -21.69 -4.38
CA LYS A 106 -21.84 -21.40 -3.47
C LYS A 106 -21.44 -21.55 -1.99
N CYS A 107 -20.22 -21.16 -1.65
CA CYS A 107 -19.67 -21.29 -0.31
C CYS A 107 -19.50 -19.93 0.37
N CYS A 108 -19.35 -19.95 1.70
CA CYS A 108 -18.81 -18.80 2.42
C CYS A 108 -17.36 -18.57 2.01
N VAL A 109 -17.01 -17.32 1.72
CA VAL A 109 -15.63 -16.94 1.45
C VAL A 109 -15.25 -15.78 2.36
N VAL A 110 -14.19 -15.99 3.13
CA VAL A 110 -13.63 -15.02 4.06
C VAL A 110 -12.25 -14.60 3.56
N ARG A 111 -12.08 -13.31 3.25
CA ARG A 111 -10.78 -12.72 2.98
C ARG A 111 -10.10 -12.42 4.31
N MET A 112 -9.05 -13.18 4.65
CA MET A 112 -8.33 -13.03 5.93
C MET A 112 -7.57 -11.70 6.02
N SER A 113 -6.75 -11.39 5.01
CA SER A 113 -5.96 -10.15 4.95
C SER A 113 -5.48 -9.90 3.52
N SER A 114 -5.10 -8.66 3.22
CA SER A 114 -4.40 -8.25 1.99
C SER A 114 -2.99 -7.72 2.28
N VAL A 115 -2.50 -7.88 3.51
CA VAL A 115 -1.24 -7.35 4.03
C VAL A 115 -0.54 -8.41 4.90
N ILE A 116 -0.55 -9.66 4.45
CA ILE A 116 0.12 -10.74 5.18
C ILE A 116 1.63 -10.57 5.01
N GLU A 117 2.33 -10.48 6.13
CA GLU A 117 3.78 -10.38 6.22
C GLU A 117 4.31 -11.41 7.22
N GLY A 118 5.52 -11.92 6.98
CA GLY A 118 6.17 -12.89 7.85
C GLY A 118 6.83 -14.04 7.10
N GLU A 119 7.44 -14.94 7.86
CA GLU A 119 8.11 -16.12 7.32
C GLU A 119 7.10 -17.08 6.69
N ALA A 120 7.32 -17.44 5.43
CA ALA A 120 6.36 -18.25 4.65
C ALA A 120 6.04 -19.58 5.34
N SER A 121 7.04 -20.26 5.90
CA SER A 121 6.82 -21.54 6.59
C SER A 121 5.98 -21.39 7.86
N PHE A 122 6.09 -20.27 8.56
CA PHE A 122 5.32 -19.98 9.77
C PHE A 122 3.86 -19.67 9.42
N ILE A 123 3.64 -18.78 8.45
CA ILE A 123 2.30 -18.42 7.98
C ILE A 123 1.59 -19.65 7.39
N GLY A 124 2.29 -20.48 6.62
CA GLY A 124 1.73 -21.72 6.08
C GLY A 124 1.25 -22.69 7.18
N ARG A 125 2.04 -22.89 8.24
CA ARG A 125 1.63 -23.70 9.39
C ARG A 125 0.43 -23.10 10.12
N MET A 126 0.42 -21.79 10.33
CA MET A 126 -0.70 -21.08 10.95
C MET A 126 -2.00 -21.28 10.15
N LEU A 127 -1.96 -21.09 8.83
CA LEU A 127 -3.13 -21.32 7.96
C LEU A 127 -3.57 -22.79 7.97
N GLY A 128 -2.63 -23.74 7.97
CA GLY A 128 -2.94 -25.17 8.08
C GLY A 128 -3.64 -25.54 9.38
N ASN A 129 -3.22 -24.94 10.50
CA ASN A 129 -3.88 -25.13 11.79
C ASN A 129 -5.32 -24.57 11.76
N ILE A 130 -5.54 -23.39 11.18
CA ILE A 130 -6.89 -22.83 11.03
C ILE A 130 -7.80 -23.78 10.24
N VAL A 131 -7.31 -24.35 9.14
CA VAL A 131 -8.07 -25.33 8.34
C VAL A 131 -8.36 -26.60 9.15
N THR A 132 -7.40 -27.06 9.96
CA THR A 132 -7.58 -28.25 10.81
C THR A 132 -8.68 -28.01 11.86
N GLU A 133 -8.66 -26.88 12.55
CA GLU A 133 -9.68 -26.51 13.55
C GLU A 133 -11.07 -26.31 12.91
N LEU A 134 -11.13 -25.79 11.67
CA LEU A 134 -12.38 -25.72 10.91
C LEU A 134 -12.97 -27.10 10.63
N ILE A 135 -12.15 -28.06 10.21
CA ILE A 135 -12.59 -29.44 9.92
C ILE A 135 -13.05 -30.15 11.20
N LEU A 136 -12.38 -29.89 12.33
CA LEU A 136 -12.72 -30.47 13.62
C LEU A 136 -13.94 -29.80 14.28
N GLY A 137 -14.46 -28.69 13.71
CA GLY A 137 -15.58 -27.93 14.27
C GLY A 137 -15.22 -27.19 15.56
N SER A 138 -13.92 -27.04 15.86
CA SER A 138 -13.41 -26.40 17.08
C SER A 138 -13.13 -24.91 16.91
N LEU A 139 -13.16 -24.41 15.67
CA LEU A 139 -13.01 -22.97 15.41
C LEU A 139 -14.30 -22.22 15.77
N CYS A 140 -14.22 -21.35 16.77
CA CYS A 140 -15.29 -20.40 17.09
C CYS A 140 -15.36 -19.32 16.00
N MET A 141 -16.42 -19.34 15.19
CA MET A 141 -16.69 -18.32 14.18
C MET A 141 -17.75 -17.33 14.71
N PRO A 142 -17.61 -16.01 14.45
CA PRO A 142 -18.65 -15.04 14.75
C PRO A 142 -19.99 -15.44 14.12
N SER A 143 -21.10 -15.20 14.83
CA SER A 143 -22.45 -15.54 14.38
C SER A 143 -22.80 -14.98 13.00
N GLU A 144 -22.22 -13.84 12.64
CA GLU A 144 -22.38 -13.17 11.34
C GLU A 144 -21.71 -13.93 10.18
N LEU A 145 -20.75 -14.80 10.50
CA LEU A 145 -20.10 -15.74 9.58
C LEU A 145 -20.62 -17.17 9.74
N ALA A 146 -21.59 -17.38 10.64
CA ALA A 146 -22.16 -18.66 11.01
C ALA A 146 -23.51 -19.04 10.33
N PRO A 147 -23.96 -18.53 9.15
CA PRO A 147 -25.15 -19.10 8.51
C PRO A 147 -24.88 -20.49 7.87
N TRP A 148 -23.89 -21.22 8.37
CA TRP A 148 -23.42 -22.51 7.85
C TRP A 148 -23.35 -23.61 8.92
N ILE A 149 -23.86 -23.34 10.12
CA ILE A 149 -24.11 -24.36 11.13
C ILE A 149 -25.64 -24.41 11.29
N ASP A 150 -26.34 -24.87 10.26
CA ASP A 150 -27.75 -25.27 10.40
C ASP A 150 -27.80 -26.80 10.29
N ASP A 151 -27.98 -27.40 11.46
CA ASP A 151 -28.77 -28.59 11.82
C ASP A 151 -29.07 -29.61 10.69
N ASP A 152 -28.27 -30.68 10.65
CA ASP A 152 -28.75 -32.02 10.24
C ASP A 152 -29.41 -32.72 11.44
#